data_AF-A0A940L628-F1
#
_entry.id   AF-A0A940L628-F1
#
_cell.length_a   1.000
_cell.length_b   1.000
_cell.length_c   1.000
_cell.angle_alpha   90.00
_cell.angle_beta   90.00
_cell.angle_gamma   90.00
#
_symmetry.space_group_name_H-M   'P 1'
#
loop_
_entity.id
_entity.type
_entity.pdbx_description
1 polymer ?
#
loop_
_entity_poly.entity_id
_entity_poly.type
_entity_poly.pdbx_seq_one_letter_code
_entity_poly.pdbx_strand_id
1 'polypeptide(L)'
;DLYYKFNVGSIRLKFSLSRSTSSSSEQIPGIDDVTPEDVVLGLYGGFKKFQDEHGDFHFILSPSFRKEANHFDAENYKTRKEHFMAQIDELVTMLDKYPFLQKHMTDADTVGDERELYRKEHFNEMQSGFRKLQYRGFKIRSHHGETWHTLKKGIQAVDNAMNIWHIDTLEHGISLGINPNKYFHRLYQDILRRNQAGLGFTEKDPLYRELCELDWGNNKAVLEKLLRGQKITDAEDILFVKAKFHTAREVEHYQHDVLNRMIQKGVTLVSLPSSNNKLTGKFEDYKDHPFSWWEKKGVQLGVGTDNHVTLNTNFIHEMLILLYTDAVNLKITKLLMVTTGESRRPYISHLLWTMRKKLLKA
;
A
#
# COMPACT_ATOMS: atom_id res chain seq x y z
N ASP A 1 4.23 15.29 -20.08
CA ASP A 1 5.50 15.05 -19.34
C ASP A 1 5.81 13.56 -19.24
N LEU A 2 4.97 12.77 -18.55
CA LEU A 2 5.17 11.32 -18.32
C LEU A 2 5.49 10.50 -19.59
N TYR A 3 4.68 10.65 -20.64
CA TYR A 3 4.88 9.95 -21.92
C TYR A 3 6.24 10.28 -22.54
N TYR A 4 6.53 11.57 -22.72
CA TYR A 4 7.72 12.04 -23.45
C TYR A 4 9.04 11.88 -22.69
N LYS A 5 9.05 12.16 -21.38
CA LYS A 5 10.31 12.19 -20.59
C LYS A 5 10.61 10.89 -19.87
N PHE A 6 9.58 10.14 -19.51
CA PHE A 6 9.71 8.94 -18.67
C PHE A 6 9.21 7.67 -19.36
N ASN A 7 8.88 7.75 -20.66
CA ASN A 7 8.49 6.63 -21.51
C ASN A 7 7.29 5.84 -20.95
N VAL A 8 6.32 6.56 -20.39
CA VAL A 8 5.10 5.99 -19.80
C VAL A 8 4.01 5.93 -20.87
N GLY A 9 3.86 4.78 -21.51
CA GLY A 9 2.81 4.51 -22.51
C GLY A 9 1.44 4.17 -21.92
N SER A 10 1.36 3.90 -20.61
CA SER A 10 0.08 3.66 -19.95
C SER A 10 0.03 4.24 -18.53
N ILE A 11 -1.12 4.79 -18.16
CA ILE A 11 -1.38 5.32 -16.82
C ILE A 11 -2.63 4.70 -16.20
N ARG A 12 -2.54 4.35 -14.91
CA ARG A 12 -3.72 4.18 -14.05
C ARG A 12 -3.76 5.36 -13.10
N LEU A 13 -4.79 6.19 -13.23
CA LEU A 13 -4.99 7.33 -12.34
C LEU A 13 -5.94 6.95 -11.20
N LYS A 14 -5.42 7.00 -9.97
CA LYS A 14 -6.22 6.93 -8.74
C LYS A 14 -6.77 8.32 -8.41
N PHE A 15 -8.06 8.42 -8.10
CA PHE A 15 -8.67 9.68 -7.66
C PHE A 15 -9.83 9.40 -6.71
N SER A 16 -10.07 10.26 -5.73
CA SER A 16 -11.25 10.15 -4.87
C SER A 16 -12.50 10.47 -5.68
N LEU A 17 -13.47 9.56 -5.70
CA LEU A 17 -14.74 9.74 -6.44
C LEU A 17 -15.59 10.87 -5.83
N SER A 18 -15.66 10.89 -4.51
CA SER A 18 -16.19 11.99 -3.72
C SER A 18 -15.12 12.48 -2.74
N ARG A 19 -15.11 13.78 -2.47
CA ARG A 19 -14.31 14.38 -1.38
C ARG A 19 -15.19 14.91 -0.24
N SER A 20 -16.46 14.52 -0.21
CA SER A 20 -17.37 14.87 0.89
C SER A 20 -16.79 14.36 2.22
N THR A 21 -16.66 15.28 3.17
CA THR A 21 -16.00 15.04 4.45
C THR A 21 -16.74 15.79 5.55
N SER A 22 -16.88 15.15 6.71
CA SER A 22 -17.37 15.82 7.92
C SER A 22 -16.31 16.69 8.61
N SER A 23 -15.07 16.70 8.08
CA SER A 23 -13.95 17.44 8.64
C SER A 23 -13.84 18.83 8.01
N SER A 24 -14.10 19.88 8.78
CA SER A 24 -14.00 21.28 8.30
C SER A 24 -12.61 21.66 7.78
N SER A 25 -11.55 21.03 8.29
CA SER A 25 -10.17 21.25 7.85
C SER A 25 -9.82 20.61 6.49
N GLU A 26 -10.67 19.73 5.97
CA GLU A 26 -10.47 19.05 4.69
C GLU A 26 -11.40 19.60 3.59
N GLN A 27 -12.22 20.61 3.87
CA GLN A 27 -13.13 21.21 2.89
C GLN A 27 -12.36 22.04 1.86
N ILE A 28 -12.70 21.87 0.58
CA ILE A 28 -12.12 22.63 -0.53
C ILE A 28 -13.13 23.72 -0.92
N PRO A 29 -12.74 25.01 -0.93
CA PRO A 29 -13.62 26.08 -1.36
C PRO A 29 -14.13 25.86 -2.80
N GLY A 30 -15.45 25.97 -3.01
CA GLY A 30 -16.09 25.83 -4.32
C GLY A 30 -16.30 24.39 -4.81
N ILE A 31 -16.20 23.40 -3.91
CA ILE A 31 -16.46 21.99 -4.28
C ILE A 31 -17.94 21.70 -4.54
N ASP A 32 -18.84 22.52 -4.01
CA ASP A 32 -20.30 22.32 -4.10
C ASP A 32 -20.82 22.36 -5.55
N ASP A 33 -20.05 22.95 -6.47
CA ASP A 33 -20.39 23.09 -7.89
C ASP A 33 -19.88 21.93 -8.78
N VAL A 34 -19.19 20.92 -8.22
CA VAL A 34 -18.57 19.84 -8.99
C VAL A 34 -19.09 18.48 -8.53
N THR A 35 -19.81 17.79 -9.42
CA THR A 35 -20.32 16.43 -9.14
C THR A 35 -19.26 15.35 -9.43
N PRO A 36 -19.39 14.14 -8.84
CA PRO A 36 -18.56 13.00 -9.23
C PRO A 36 -18.63 12.68 -10.74
N GLU A 37 -19.79 12.89 -11.37
CA GLU A 37 -19.96 12.77 -12.82
C GLU A 37 -19.06 13.75 -13.59
N ASP A 38 -19.02 15.02 -13.18
CA ASP A 38 -18.17 16.04 -13.81
C ASP A 38 -16.69 15.69 -13.71
N VAL A 39 -16.25 15.16 -12.56
CA VAL A 39 -14.87 14.71 -12.34
C VAL A 39 -14.52 13.58 -13.31
N VAL A 40 -15.34 12.54 -13.38
CA VAL A 40 -15.07 11.37 -14.22
C VAL A 40 -15.07 11.75 -15.70
N LEU A 41 -16.07 12.49 -16.17
CA LEU A 41 -16.18 12.91 -17.57
C LEU A 41 -15.07 13.90 -17.95
N GLY A 42 -14.69 14.80 -17.05
CA GLY A 42 -13.58 15.72 -17.25
C GLY A 42 -12.24 14.99 -17.39
N LEU A 43 -11.95 14.05 -16.48
CA LEU A 43 -10.75 13.22 -16.55
C LEU A 43 -10.72 12.38 -17.83
N TYR A 44 -11.84 11.73 -18.17
CA TYR A 44 -11.97 10.96 -19.40
C TYR A 44 -11.72 11.81 -20.64
N GLY A 45 -12.37 12.98 -20.74
CA GLY A 45 -12.20 13.89 -21.88
C GLY A 45 -10.75 14.36 -22.05
N GLY A 46 -10.07 14.69 -20.95
CA GLY A 46 -8.67 15.07 -20.96
C GLY A 46 -7.74 13.96 -21.47
N PHE A 47 -7.87 12.75 -20.94
CA PHE A 47 -7.05 11.62 -21.40
C PHE A 47 -7.41 11.14 -22.80
N LYS A 48 -8.70 11.20 -23.17
CA LYS A 48 -9.14 10.78 -24.49
C LYS A 48 -8.57 11.68 -25.58
N LYS A 49 -8.59 13.00 -25.37
CA LYS A 49 -7.93 13.96 -26.25
C LYS A 49 -6.44 13.64 -26.45
N PHE A 50 -5.74 13.32 -25.37
CA PHE A 50 -4.33 12.92 -25.47
C PHE A 50 -4.12 11.60 -26.21
N GLN A 51 -4.99 10.61 -25.97
CA GLN A 51 -4.96 9.33 -26.68
C GLN A 51 -5.28 9.49 -28.19
N ASP A 52 -6.12 10.45 -28.57
CA ASP A 52 -6.43 10.69 -29.98
C ASP A 52 -5.22 11.28 -30.74
N GLU A 53 -4.34 12.01 -30.03
CA GLU A 53 -3.04 12.47 -30.54
C GLU A 53 -1.96 11.37 -30.47
N HIS A 54 -2.08 10.44 -29.51
CA HIS A 54 -1.13 9.35 -29.24
C HIS A 54 -1.85 8.00 -29.11
N GLY A 55 -2.12 7.35 -30.25
CA GLY A 55 -2.94 6.14 -30.31
C GLY A 55 -2.38 4.91 -29.57
N ASP A 56 -1.10 4.91 -29.22
CA ASP A 56 -0.43 3.90 -28.39
C ASP A 56 -0.58 4.15 -26.88
N PHE A 57 -1.11 5.31 -26.48
CA PHE A 57 -1.32 5.64 -25.08
C PHE A 57 -2.58 4.98 -24.51
N HIS A 58 -2.46 4.37 -23.33
CA HIS A 58 -3.56 3.71 -22.64
C HIS A 58 -3.80 4.30 -21.25
N PHE A 59 -5.06 4.48 -20.86
CA PHE A 59 -5.38 4.97 -19.53
C PHE A 59 -6.54 4.23 -18.87
N ILE A 60 -6.43 4.10 -17.54
CA ILE A 60 -7.46 3.61 -16.64
C ILE A 60 -7.74 4.68 -15.58
N LEU A 61 -9.02 4.96 -15.33
CA LEU A 61 -9.52 5.81 -14.27
C LEU A 61 -10.00 4.91 -13.12
N SER A 62 -9.37 5.07 -11.95
CA SER A 62 -9.62 4.26 -10.76
C SER A 62 -10.26 5.09 -9.65
N PRO A 63 -11.61 5.09 -9.54
CA PRO A 63 -12.27 5.71 -8.41
C PRO A 63 -11.80 5.06 -7.11
N SER A 64 -11.41 5.88 -6.16
CA SER A 64 -10.81 5.48 -4.89
C SER A 64 -11.69 5.91 -3.73
N PHE A 65 -11.87 5.00 -2.76
CA PHE A 65 -12.71 5.21 -1.59
C PHE A 65 -11.84 5.42 -0.35
N ARG A 66 -12.15 6.46 0.41
CA ARG A 66 -11.43 6.84 1.64
C ARG A 66 -11.80 5.92 2.80
N LYS A 67 -10.80 5.57 3.61
CA LYS A 67 -10.89 4.56 4.68
C LYS A 67 -11.15 5.15 6.06
N GLU A 68 -11.02 6.46 6.22
CA GLU A 68 -11.15 7.14 7.50
C GLU A 68 -12.61 7.14 7.99
N ALA A 69 -12.81 7.07 9.32
CA ALA A 69 -14.15 6.94 9.90
C ALA A 69 -15.00 8.22 9.76
N ASN A 70 -14.36 9.38 9.71
CA ASN A 70 -14.96 10.70 9.53
C ASN A 70 -15.12 11.11 8.06
N HIS A 71 -14.61 10.33 7.12
CA HIS A 71 -14.69 10.66 5.70
C HIS A 71 -15.96 10.10 5.07
N PHE A 72 -17.10 10.62 5.52
CA PHE A 72 -18.39 10.43 4.89
C PHE A 72 -19.26 11.68 5.02
N ASP A 73 -20.29 11.77 4.17
CA ASP A 73 -21.28 12.82 4.22
C ASP A 73 -22.29 12.51 5.34
N ALA A 74 -22.03 13.08 6.52
CA ALA A 74 -22.87 12.92 7.70
C ALA A 74 -24.15 13.76 7.66
N GLU A 75 -24.27 14.70 6.71
CA GLU A 75 -25.48 15.50 6.53
C GLU A 75 -26.56 14.69 5.83
N ASN A 76 -26.17 13.91 4.81
CA ASN A 76 -27.10 13.13 3.99
C ASN A 76 -27.17 11.64 4.38
N TYR A 77 -26.17 11.10 5.09
CA TYR A 77 -26.12 9.68 5.45
C TYR A 77 -25.86 9.46 6.94
N LYS A 78 -26.52 8.46 7.54
CA LYS A 78 -26.36 8.16 8.97
C LYS A 78 -25.07 7.41 9.26
N THR A 79 -24.60 6.64 8.29
CA THR A 79 -23.41 5.81 8.44
C THR A 79 -22.52 5.91 7.21
N ARG A 80 -21.22 5.72 7.42
CA ARG A 80 -20.25 5.60 6.33
C ARG A 80 -20.59 4.46 5.37
N LYS A 81 -21.16 3.36 5.87
CA LYS A 81 -21.68 2.26 5.04
C LYS A 81 -22.72 2.73 4.02
N GLU A 82 -23.69 3.53 4.47
CA GLU A 82 -24.75 4.07 3.61
C GLU A 82 -24.17 5.00 2.54
N HIS A 83 -23.30 5.94 2.96
CA HIS A 83 -22.64 6.85 2.02
C HIS A 83 -21.76 6.11 1.00
N PHE A 84 -20.98 5.12 1.45
CA PHE A 84 -20.17 4.29 0.55
C PHE A 84 -21.05 3.55 -0.47
N MET A 85 -22.16 2.94 -0.03
CA MET A 85 -23.10 2.30 -0.96
C MET A 85 -23.71 3.28 -1.96
N ALA A 86 -24.02 4.51 -1.55
CA ALA A 86 -24.52 5.53 -2.46
C ALA A 86 -23.48 5.92 -3.53
N GLN A 87 -22.20 6.05 -3.17
CA GLN A 87 -21.12 6.27 -4.13
C GLN A 87 -20.97 5.10 -5.12
N ILE A 88 -21.17 3.86 -4.66
CA ILE A 88 -21.15 2.67 -5.52
C ILE A 88 -22.34 2.70 -6.49
N ASP A 89 -23.51 3.10 -6.02
CA ASP A 89 -24.72 3.21 -6.85
C ASP A 89 -24.56 4.29 -7.91
N GLU A 90 -24.03 5.47 -7.54
CA GLU A 90 -23.71 6.56 -8.46
C GLU A 90 -22.71 6.12 -9.53
N LEU A 91 -21.63 5.44 -9.14
CA LEU A 91 -20.64 4.89 -10.08
C LEU A 91 -21.28 3.91 -11.07
N VAL A 92 -22.14 3.00 -10.59
CA VAL A 92 -22.83 2.04 -11.46
C VAL A 92 -23.80 2.74 -12.42
N THR A 93 -24.59 3.70 -11.92
CA THR A 93 -25.50 4.51 -12.75
C THR A 93 -24.73 5.28 -13.82
N MET A 94 -23.56 5.82 -13.49
CA MET A 94 -22.71 6.53 -14.44
C MET A 94 -22.19 5.60 -15.55
N LEU A 95 -21.79 4.37 -15.23
CA LEU A 95 -21.37 3.38 -16.22
C LEU A 95 -22.51 2.90 -17.13
N ASP A 96 -23.73 2.85 -16.60
CA ASP A 96 -24.93 2.51 -17.36
C ASP A 96 -25.33 3.68 -18.29
N LYS A 97 -25.20 4.93 -17.82
CA LYS A 97 -25.46 6.16 -18.60
C LYS A 97 -24.40 6.41 -19.68
N TYR A 98 -23.14 6.08 -19.41
CA TYR A 98 -21.99 6.31 -20.30
C TYR A 98 -21.20 5.03 -20.57
N PRO A 99 -21.68 4.14 -21.45
CA PRO A 99 -21.05 2.83 -21.68
C PRO A 99 -19.60 2.88 -22.16
N PHE A 100 -19.17 3.99 -22.78
CA PHE A 100 -17.77 4.17 -23.20
C PHE A 100 -16.79 4.16 -22.02
N LEU A 101 -17.24 4.49 -20.80
CA LEU A 101 -16.41 4.47 -19.59
C LEU A 101 -16.01 3.05 -19.18
N GLN A 102 -16.79 2.02 -19.52
CA GLN A 102 -16.56 0.64 -19.07
C GLN A 102 -15.17 0.10 -19.46
N LYS A 103 -14.58 0.59 -20.55
CA LYS A 103 -13.24 0.20 -20.99
C LYS A 103 -12.11 0.89 -20.22
N HIS A 104 -12.42 2.02 -19.58
CA HIS A 104 -11.45 2.87 -18.91
C HIS A 104 -11.62 2.88 -17.39
N MET A 105 -12.77 2.47 -16.87
CA MET A 105 -13.06 2.34 -15.45
C MET A 105 -13.25 0.87 -15.12
N THR A 106 -12.14 0.16 -14.99
CA THR A 106 -12.12 -1.30 -14.80
C THR A 106 -11.69 -1.72 -13.40
N ASP A 107 -11.27 -0.77 -12.57
CA ASP A 107 -10.88 -1.06 -11.20
C ASP A 107 -11.25 0.08 -10.25
N ALA A 108 -11.32 -0.25 -8.97
CA ALA A 108 -11.54 0.69 -7.87
C ALA A 108 -10.52 0.44 -6.76
N ASP A 109 -10.23 1.47 -5.97
CA ASP A 109 -9.20 1.41 -4.93
C ASP A 109 -9.72 1.82 -3.54
N THR A 110 -8.92 1.54 -2.51
CA THR A 110 -9.06 2.18 -1.20
C THR A 110 -7.84 2.98 -0.83
N VAL A 111 -8.04 4.21 -0.37
CA VAL A 111 -6.98 5.18 -0.03
C VAL A 111 -7.22 5.81 1.34
N GLY A 112 -6.25 6.56 1.85
CA GLY A 112 -6.35 7.21 3.16
C GLY A 112 -5.69 6.42 4.29
N ASP A 113 -5.77 6.96 5.51
CA ASP A 113 -5.13 6.40 6.70
C ASP A 113 -5.69 5.00 7.03
N GLU A 114 -4.79 4.02 7.09
CA GLU A 114 -5.12 2.62 7.32
C GLU A 114 -4.79 2.14 8.74
N ARG A 115 -4.18 2.98 9.59
CA ARG A 115 -3.69 2.54 10.90
C ARG A 115 -4.80 1.97 11.78
N GLU A 116 -6.01 2.52 11.68
CA GLU A 116 -7.18 2.02 12.40
C GLU A 116 -7.93 0.90 11.63
N LEU A 117 -7.61 0.63 10.36
CA LEU A 117 -8.34 -0.28 9.50
C LEU A 117 -7.81 -1.73 9.51
N TYR A 118 -7.82 -2.40 10.67
CA TYR A 118 -7.33 -3.79 10.79
C TYR A 118 -8.36 -4.77 11.35
N ARG A 119 -9.52 -4.30 11.82
CA ARG A 119 -10.59 -5.15 12.38
C ARG A 119 -11.57 -5.58 11.30
N LYS A 120 -12.07 -6.82 11.39
CA LYS A 120 -13.03 -7.38 10.41
C LYS A 120 -14.27 -6.51 10.21
N GLU A 121 -14.76 -5.87 11.27
CA GLU A 121 -15.91 -4.95 11.21
C GLU A 121 -15.74 -3.85 10.18
N HIS A 122 -14.54 -3.26 10.09
CA HIS A 122 -14.24 -2.20 9.14
C HIS A 122 -14.30 -2.67 7.68
N PHE A 123 -13.89 -3.91 7.42
CA PHE A 123 -13.94 -4.51 6.08
C PHE A 123 -15.36 -4.94 5.72
N ASN A 124 -16.12 -5.49 6.67
CA ASN A 124 -17.51 -5.89 6.43
C ASN A 124 -18.40 -4.69 6.06
N GLU A 125 -18.04 -3.48 6.48
CA GLU A 125 -18.73 -2.26 6.12
C GLU A 125 -18.75 -2.01 4.60
N MET A 126 -17.59 -2.18 3.94
CA MET A 126 -17.43 -1.94 2.50
C MET A 126 -17.64 -3.19 1.63
N GLN A 127 -17.84 -4.35 2.24
CA GLN A 127 -17.88 -5.63 1.53
C GLN A 127 -18.98 -5.68 0.45
N SER A 128 -20.19 -5.21 0.76
CA SER A 128 -21.32 -5.28 -0.17
C SER A 128 -21.11 -4.42 -1.42
N GLY A 129 -20.54 -3.23 -1.25
CA GLY A 129 -20.26 -2.32 -2.36
C GLY A 129 -19.19 -2.86 -3.30
N PHE A 130 -18.09 -3.38 -2.74
CA PHE A 130 -17.07 -4.03 -3.58
C PHE A 130 -17.59 -5.27 -4.30
N ARG A 131 -18.41 -6.09 -3.65
CA ARG A 131 -19.06 -7.23 -4.31
C ARG A 131 -19.95 -6.78 -5.48
N LYS A 132 -20.68 -5.67 -5.32
CA LYS A 132 -21.49 -5.09 -6.40
C LYS A 132 -20.63 -4.66 -7.59
N LEU A 133 -19.48 -4.02 -7.36
CA LEU A 133 -18.54 -3.67 -8.42
C LEU A 133 -17.92 -4.90 -9.09
N GLN A 134 -17.56 -5.93 -8.31
CA GLN A 134 -17.03 -7.19 -8.85
C GLN A 134 -18.03 -7.89 -9.78
N TYR A 135 -19.35 -7.85 -9.48
CA TYR A 135 -20.36 -8.35 -10.41
C TYR A 135 -20.45 -7.58 -11.73
N ARG A 136 -19.93 -6.34 -11.77
CA ARG A 136 -19.76 -5.53 -12.99
C ARG A 136 -18.37 -5.71 -13.62
N GLY A 137 -17.55 -6.64 -13.14
CA GLY A 137 -16.22 -6.95 -13.67
C GLY A 137 -15.09 -6.05 -13.17
N PHE A 138 -15.34 -5.23 -12.14
CA PHE A 138 -14.27 -4.42 -11.55
C PHE A 138 -13.25 -5.29 -10.84
N LYS A 139 -11.98 -4.93 -11.01
CA LYS A 139 -10.91 -5.36 -10.11
C LYS A 139 -10.89 -4.48 -8.88
N ILE A 140 -10.70 -5.08 -7.71
CA ILE A 140 -10.60 -4.35 -6.44
C ILE A 140 -9.14 -4.24 -6.06
N ARG A 141 -8.68 -3.02 -5.83
CA ARG A 141 -7.34 -2.70 -5.38
C ARG A 141 -7.41 -2.12 -3.97
N SER A 142 -6.33 -2.25 -3.22
CA SER A 142 -6.33 -1.75 -1.85
C SER A 142 -4.95 -1.36 -1.37
N HIS A 143 -4.87 -0.19 -0.74
CA HIS A 143 -3.72 0.20 0.06
C HIS A 143 -3.85 -0.46 1.43
N HIS A 144 -2.98 -1.42 1.73
CA HIS A 144 -2.88 -2.04 3.05
C HIS A 144 -1.45 -2.48 3.34
N GLY A 145 -1.08 -2.43 4.61
CA GLY A 145 0.25 -2.85 5.03
C GLY A 145 1.33 -1.85 4.64
N GLU A 146 0.98 -0.58 4.49
CA GLU A 146 1.89 0.56 4.37
C GLU A 146 2.19 1.17 5.75
N THR A 147 1.16 1.43 6.55
CA THR A 147 1.25 2.03 7.88
C THR A 147 0.40 1.26 8.88
N TRP A 148 0.87 1.12 10.12
CA TRP A 148 0.19 0.32 11.14
C TRP A 148 0.64 0.70 12.53
N HIS A 149 -0.17 0.29 13.51
CA HIS A 149 0.13 0.36 14.93
C HIS A 149 1.11 -0.73 15.38
N THR A 150 0.83 -1.98 14.98
CA THR A 150 1.73 -3.11 15.19
C THR A 150 1.89 -3.90 13.90
N LEU A 151 3.06 -4.51 13.67
CA LEU A 151 3.37 -5.27 12.46
C LEU A 151 2.32 -6.37 12.23
N LYS A 152 1.91 -7.04 13.32
CA LYS A 152 0.83 -8.03 13.31
C LYS A 152 -0.49 -7.46 12.77
N LYS A 153 -0.87 -6.24 13.19
CA LYS A 153 -2.09 -5.56 12.70
C LYS A 153 -1.95 -5.13 11.24
N GLY A 154 -0.76 -4.71 10.81
CA GLY A 154 -0.47 -4.42 9.41
C GLY A 154 -0.62 -5.65 8.51
N ILE A 155 -0.18 -6.82 8.97
CA ILE A 155 -0.39 -8.10 8.26
C ILE A 155 -1.88 -8.49 8.28
N GLN A 156 -2.54 -8.32 9.42
CA GLN A 156 -3.97 -8.61 9.58
C GLN A 156 -4.86 -7.80 8.65
N ALA A 157 -4.56 -6.51 8.45
CA ALA A 157 -5.31 -5.65 7.55
C ALA A 157 -5.24 -6.17 6.10
N VAL A 158 -4.04 -6.58 5.65
CA VAL A 158 -3.85 -7.21 4.33
C VAL A 158 -4.65 -8.51 4.21
N ASP A 159 -4.58 -9.37 5.22
CA ASP A 159 -5.31 -10.64 5.25
C ASP A 159 -6.83 -10.43 5.19
N ASN A 160 -7.35 -9.43 5.91
CA ASN A 160 -8.76 -9.06 5.86
C ASN A 160 -9.16 -8.52 4.48
N ALA A 161 -8.37 -7.62 3.88
CA ALA A 161 -8.64 -7.12 2.52
C ALA A 161 -8.74 -8.27 1.51
N MET A 162 -7.80 -9.22 1.56
CA MET A 162 -7.78 -10.39 0.68
C MET A 162 -8.94 -11.37 0.90
N ASN A 163 -9.44 -11.53 2.12
CA ASN A 163 -10.46 -12.54 2.45
C ASN A 163 -11.89 -12.00 2.48
N ILE A 164 -12.06 -10.70 2.74
CA ILE A 164 -13.38 -10.08 2.89
C ILE A 164 -13.75 -9.30 1.62
N TRP A 165 -12.82 -8.52 1.07
CA TRP A 165 -13.03 -7.75 -0.17
C TRP A 165 -12.61 -8.49 -1.43
N HIS A 166 -11.82 -9.56 -1.29
CA HIS A 166 -11.29 -10.32 -2.42
C HIS A 166 -10.53 -9.43 -3.41
N ILE A 167 -9.57 -8.65 -2.89
CA ILE A 167 -8.75 -7.75 -3.71
C ILE A 167 -7.96 -8.52 -4.77
N ASP A 168 -7.82 -7.92 -5.95
CA ASP A 168 -6.97 -8.37 -7.06
C ASP A 168 -5.56 -7.79 -6.96
N THR A 169 -5.42 -6.64 -6.31
CA THR A 169 -4.13 -5.98 -6.15
C THR A 169 -3.98 -5.33 -4.78
N LEU A 170 -2.83 -5.57 -4.16
CA LEU A 170 -2.36 -4.90 -2.95
C LEU A 170 -1.36 -3.81 -3.33
N GLU A 171 -1.60 -2.57 -2.94
CA GLU A 171 -0.63 -1.48 -3.06
C GLU A 171 0.18 -1.36 -1.76
N HIS A 172 1.47 -1.06 -1.88
CA HIS A 172 2.48 -1.06 -0.81
C HIS A 172 2.79 -2.45 -0.24
N GLY A 173 1.90 -3.03 0.58
CA GLY A 173 2.06 -4.37 1.15
C GLY A 173 3.33 -4.60 2.00
N ILE A 174 3.97 -3.54 2.49
CA ILE A 174 5.25 -3.57 3.20
C ILE A 174 5.22 -4.43 4.47
N SER A 175 4.08 -4.48 5.17
CA SER A 175 3.87 -5.35 6.34
C SER A 175 4.11 -6.83 6.02
N LEU A 176 3.98 -7.24 4.76
CA LEU A 176 4.27 -8.60 4.28
C LEU A 176 5.74 -8.83 3.92
N GLY A 177 6.57 -7.79 3.84
CA GLY A 177 7.96 -7.87 3.41
C GLY A 177 9.00 -7.52 4.47
N ILE A 178 8.61 -6.86 5.56
CA ILE A 178 9.53 -6.55 6.67
C ILE A 178 9.99 -7.84 7.34
N ASN A 179 11.31 -7.98 7.52
CA ASN A 179 11.89 -9.06 8.32
C ASN A 179 11.50 -8.88 9.80
N PRO A 180 10.66 -9.77 10.38
CA PRO A 180 10.19 -9.60 11.76
C PRO A 180 11.32 -9.67 12.79
N ASN A 181 12.34 -10.50 12.57
CA ASN A 181 13.47 -10.60 13.48
C ASN A 181 14.26 -9.28 13.58
N LYS A 182 14.52 -8.61 12.44
CA LYS A 182 15.17 -7.29 12.40
C LYS A 182 14.27 -6.23 13.05
N TYR A 183 12.98 -6.23 12.71
CA TYR A 183 11.98 -5.30 13.21
C TYR A 183 11.90 -5.32 14.75
N PHE A 184 11.65 -6.49 15.33
CA PHE A 184 11.52 -6.63 16.77
C PHE A 184 12.86 -6.49 17.51
N HIS A 185 13.99 -6.73 16.85
CA HIS A 185 15.30 -6.47 17.47
C HIS A 185 15.55 -4.98 17.63
N ARG A 186 15.21 -4.17 16.63
CA ARG A 186 15.28 -2.71 16.72
C ARG A 186 14.36 -2.17 17.82
N LEU A 187 13.11 -2.66 17.84
CA LEU A 187 12.14 -2.35 18.91
C LEU A 187 12.75 -2.62 20.30
N TYR A 188 13.34 -3.80 20.50
CA TYR A 188 14.00 -4.18 21.75
C TYR A 188 15.13 -3.23 22.13
N GLN A 189 16.01 -2.87 21.19
CA GLN A 189 17.12 -1.94 21.44
C GLN A 189 16.62 -0.54 21.84
N ASP A 190 15.59 -0.03 21.18
CA ASP A 190 15.02 1.29 21.49
C ASP A 190 14.33 1.30 22.85
N ILE A 191 13.63 0.21 23.19
CA ILE A 191 13.00 0.04 24.51
C ILE A 191 14.04 -0.04 25.63
N LEU A 192 15.09 -0.84 25.44
CA LEU A 192 16.16 -0.93 26.42
C LEU A 192 16.87 0.40 26.64
N ARG A 193 17.19 1.12 25.56
CA ARG A 193 17.83 2.44 25.67
C ARG A 193 16.99 3.39 26.53
N ARG A 194 15.66 3.40 26.32
CA ARG A 194 14.73 4.22 27.11
C ARG A 194 14.59 3.72 28.55
N ASN A 195 14.55 2.41 28.77
CA ASN A 195 14.50 1.82 30.10
C ASN A 195 15.77 2.13 30.92
N GLN A 196 16.94 2.08 30.30
CA GLN A 196 18.22 2.43 30.93
C GLN A 196 18.28 3.90 31.36
N ALA A 197 17.57 4.77 30.64
CA ALA A 197 17.37 6.18 31.00
C ALA A 197 16.32 6.39 32.12
N GLY A 198 15.69 5.32 32.62
CA GLY A 198 14.65 5.39 33.65
C GLY A 198 13.31 5.95 33.14
N LEU A 199 13.09 5.93 31.82
CA LEU A 199 11.90 6.49 31.19
C LEU A 199 10.90 5.39 30.87
N GLY A 200 9.66 5.58 31.31
CA GLY A 200 8.54 4.68 31.02
C GLY A 200 7.91 4.91 29.66
N PHE A 201 6.86 4.16 29.34
CA PHE A 201 6.07 4.28 28.11
C PHE A 201 4.60 4.52 28.43
N THR A 202 3.97 5.36 27.62
CA THR A 202 2.57 5.74 27.68
C THR A 202 1.89 5.41 26.35
N GLU A 203 0.56 5.42 26.31
CA GLU A 203 -0.21 5.13 25.08
C GLU A 203 0.09 6.09 23.91
N LYS A 204 0.66 7.27 24.20
CA LYS A 204 1.09 8.26 23.21
C LYS A 204 2.40 7.88 22.54
N ASP A 205 3.18 6.97 23.13
CA ASP A 205 4.47 6.57 22.60
C ASP A 205 4.30 5.62 21.41
N PRO A 206 5.01 5.85 20.29
CA PRO A 206 4.88 5.01 19.09
C PRO A 206 5.17 3.52 19.33
N LEU A 207 6.06 3.21 20.28
CA LEU A 207 6.46 1.83 20.60
C LEU A 207 5.55 1.15 21.62
N TYR A 208 4.65 1.90 22.28
CA TYR A 208 3.83 1.36 23.37
C TYR A 208 2.97 0.19 22.92
N ARG A 209 2.29 0.33 21.77
CA ARG A 209 1.39 -0.70 21.26
C ARG A 209 2.15 -1.99 20.93
N GLU A 210 3.31 -1.89 20.32
CA GLU A 210 4.19 -3.04 20.05
C GLU A 210 4.68 -3.69 21.34
N LEU A 211 5.20 -2.90 22.28
CA LEU A 211 5.68 -3.38 23.58
C LEU A 211 4.60 -4.15 24.35
N CYS A 212 3.38 -3.63 24.38
CA CYS A 212 2.24 -4.26 25.06
C CYS A 212 1.75 -5.53 24.37
N GLU A 213 1.91 -5.65 23.05
CA GLU A 213 1.44 -6.79 22.25
C GLU A 213 2.47 -7.92 22.10
N LEU A 214 3.69 -7.76 22.64
CA LEU A 214 4.64 -8.87 22.71
C LEU A 214 4.06 -10.05 23.51
N ASP A 215 4.50 -11.25 23.18
CA ASP A 215 4.18 -12.47 23.90
C ASP A 215 4.94 -12.53 25.24
N TRP A 216 4.40 -11.83 26.23
CA TRP A 216 4.95 -11.80 27.58
C TRP A 216 4.73 -13.11 28.34
N GLY A 217 3.79 -13.97 27.92
CA GLY A 217 3.37 -15.15 28.68
C GLY A 217 3.11 -14.82 30.15
N ASN A 218 3.83 -15.51 31.04
CA ASN A 218 3.77 -15.30 32.50
C ASN A 218 4.67 -14.15 33.01
N ASN A 219 5.40 -13.46 32.13
CA ASN A 219 6.40 -12.45 32.48
C ASN A 219 5.85 -11.01 32.42
N LYS A 220 4.53 -10.82 32.62
CA LYS A 220 3.89 -9.48 32.55
C LYS A 220 4.46 -8.48 33.55
N ALA A 221 5.04 -8.94 34.66
CA ALA A 221 5.75 -8.08 35.60
C ALA A 221 6.90 -7.28 34.95
N VAL A 222 7.59 -7.86 33.96
CA VAL A 222 8.66 -7.16 33.21
C VAL A 222 8.08 -6.05 32.35
N LEU A 223 6.96 -6.31 31.65
CA LEU A 223 6.24 -5.29 30.91
C LEU A 223 5.85 -4.12 31.82
N GLU A 224 5.25 -4.39 32.98
CA GLU A 224 4.85 -3.33 33.92
C GLU A 224 6.03 -2.46 34.37
N LYS A 225 7.20 -3.06 34.64
CA LYS A 225 8.41 -2.32 34.96
C LYS A 225 8.85 -1.42 33.81
N LEU A 226 8.89 -1.96 32.59
CA LEU A 226 9.23 -1.20 31.39
C LEU A 226 8.28 0.00 31.19
N LEU A 227 6.97 -0.21 31.34
CA LEU A 227 5.96 0.85 31.23
C LEU A 227 6.14 1.95 32.29
N ARG A 228 6.52 1.59 33.52
CA ARG A 228 6.77 2.54 34.62
C ARG A 228 8.16 3.20 34.56
N GLY A 229 9.03 2.80 33.64
CA GLY A 229 10.41 3.30 33.58
C GLY A 229 11.33 2.73 34.65
N GLN A 230 10.92 1.63 35.30
CA GLN A 230 11.76 0.95 36.27
C GLN A 230 12.79 0.10 35.54
N LYS A 231 14.07 0.29 35.89
CA LYS A 231 15.17 -0.47 35.28
C LYS A 231 14.95 -1.96 35.52
N ILE A 232 15.01 -2.73 34.44
CA ILE A 232 14.96 -4.18 34.52
C ILE A 232 16.35 -4.74 34.88
N THR A 233 16.38 -5.87 35.57
CA THR A 233 17.58 -6.63 35.88
C THR A 233 18.04 -7.49 34.70
N ASP A 234 19.27 -8.02 34.73
CA ASP A 234 19.79 -8.92 33.68
C ASP A 234 18.91 -10.18 33.50
N ALA A 235 18.36 -10.72 34.59
CA ALA A 235 17.44 -11.85 34.52
C ALA A 235 16.12 -11.48 33.82
N GLU A 236 15.62 -10.26 34.04
CA GLU A 236 14.41 -9.74 33.41
C GLU A 236 14.65 -9.35 31.94
N ASP A 237 15.86 -8.91 31.59
CA ASP A 237 16.26 -8.69 30.20
C ASP A 237 16.21 -10.00 29.40
N ILE A 238 16.69 -11.12 29.96
CA ILE A 238 16.54 -12.44 29.33
C ILE A 238 15.07 -12.77 29.05
N LEU A 239 14.15 -12.42 29.96
CA LEU A 239 12.71 -12.64 29.77
C LEU A 239 12.15 -11.73 28.67
N PHE A 240 12.60 -10.48 28.59
CA PHE A 240 12.23 -9.56 27.52
C PHE A 240 12.72 -10.07 26.15
N VAL A 241 13.97 -10.52 26.07
CA VAL A 241 14.54 -11.14 24.86
C VAL A 241 13.69 -12.33 24.42
N LYS A 242 13.28 -13.21 25.35
CA LYS A 242 12.38 -14.35 25.04
C LYS A 242 11.05 -13.88 24.47
N ALA A 243 10.38 -12.93 25.13
CA ALA A 243 9.10 -12.39 24.66
C ALA A 243 9.22 -11.81 23.23
N LYS A 244 10.30 -11.06 22.98
CA LYS A 244 10.64 -10.53 21.66
C LYS A 244 10.83 -11.63 20.62
N PHE A 245 11.59 -12.68 20.92
CA PHE A 245 11.87 -13.76 19.95
C PHE A 245 10.63 -14.61 19.64
N HIS A 246 9.85 -14.96 20.66
CA HIS A 246 8.60 -15.69 20.45
C HIS A 246 7.63 -14.89 19.57
N THR A 247 7.45 -13.60 19.88
CA THR A 247 6.62 -12.71 19.05
C THR A 247 7.11 -12.63 17.61
N ALA A 248 8.42 -12.42 17.40
CA ALA A 248 8.98 -12.31 16.06
C ALA A 248 8.72 -13.56 15.21
N ARG A 249 8.86 -14.76 15.81
CA ARG A 249 8.62 -16.03 15.14
C ARG A 249 7.16 -16.23 14.75
N GLU A 250 6.23 -15.96 15.67
CA GLU A 250 4.79 -16.11 15.39
C GLU A 250 4.31 -15.09 14.33
N VAL A 251 4.84 -13.86 14.37
CA VAL A 251 4.55 -12.84 13.35
C VAL A 251 5.14 -13.25 11.99
N GLU A 252 6.35 -13.82 11.95
CA GLU A 252 6.95 -14.35 10.72
C GLU A 252 6.14 -15.49 10.10
N HIS A 253 5.68 -16.44 10.91
CA HIS A 253 4.78 -17.50 10.43
C HIS A 253 3.50 -16.92 9.85
N TYR A 254 2.84 -16.01 10.56
CA TYR A 254 1.61 -15.39 10.07
C TYR A 254 1.84 -14.58 8.78
N GLN A 255 2.94 -13.83 8.71
CA GLN A 255 3.33 -13.08 7.51
C GLN A 255 3.50 -14.00 6.30
N HIS A 256 4.24 -15.11 6.47
CA HIS A 256 4.44 -16.10 5.42
C HIS A 256 3.13 -16.77 4.99
N ASP A 257 2.25 -17.09 5.93
CA ASP A 257 0.93 -17.67 5.61
C ASP A 257 0.08 -16.72 4.77
N VAL A 258 0.04 -15.44 5.12
CA VAL A 258 -0.69 -14.42 4.34
C VAL A 258 -0.05 -14.24 2.96
N LEU A 259 1.28 -14.16 2.88
CA LEU A 259 1.98 -14.04 1.60
C LEU A 259 1.74 -15.24 0.68
N ASN A 260 1.78 -16.47 1.23
CA ASN A 260 1.51 -17.69 0.47
C ASN A 260 0.07 -17.71 -0.05
N ARG A 261 -0.92 -17.28 0.76
CA ARG A 261 -2.30 -17.12 0.30
C ARG A 261 -2.42 -16.07 -0.80
N MET A 262 -1.67 -14.98 -0.71
CA MET A 262 -1.65 -13.91 -1.72
C MET A 262 -1.17 -14.45 -3.07
N ILE A 263 -0.09 -15.23 -3.06
CA ILE A 263 0.46 -15.92 -4.25
C ILE A 263 -0.56 -16.91 -4.81
N GLN A 264 -1.15 -17.77 -3.96
CA GLN A 264 -2.14 -18.77 -4.39
C GLN A 264 -3.38 -18.16 -5.03
N LYS A 265 -3.83 -17.00 -4.51
CA LYS A 265 -4.97 -16.26 -5.06
C LYS A 265 -4.63 -15.42 -6.30
N GLY A 266 -3.36 -15.34 -6.69
CA GLY A 266 -2.92 -14.52 -7.82
C GLY A 266 -3.05 -13.01 -7.57
N VAL A 267 -3.03 -12.57 -6.32
CA VAL A 267 -3.11 -11.15 -5.97
C VAL A 267 -1.79 -10.47 -6.34
N THR A 268 -1.86 -9.41 -7.13
CA THR A 268 -0.68 -8.61 -7.51
C THR A 268 -0.27 -7.70 -6.35
N LEU A 269 1.03 -7.49 -6.15
CA LEU A 269 1.57 -6.52 -5.20
C LEU A 269 2.29 -5.40 -5.95
N VAL A 270 1.84 -4.15 -5.77
CA VAL A 270 2.46 -2.96 -6.37
C VAL A 270 3.41 -2.30 -5.38
N SER A 271 4.68 -2.27 -5.74
CA SER A 271 5.73 -1.58 -4.98
C SER A 271 5.78 -0.10 -5.32
N LEU A 272 5.91 0.73 -4.29
CA LEU A 272 5.90 2.20 -4.39
C LEU A 272 7.13 2.76 -3.65
N PRO A 273 8.37 2.51 -4.13
CA PRO A 273 9.60 2.64 -3.35
C PRO A 273 9.77 3.98 -2.64
N SER A 274 9.71 5.10 -3.37
CA SER A 274 9.85 6.44 -2.79
C SER A 274 8.80 6.73 -1.73
N SER A 275 7.55 6.33 -1.99
CA SER A 275 6.43 6.50 -1.06
C SER A 275 6.66 5.67 0.21
N ASN A 276 7.00 4.39 0.03
CA ASN A 276 7.28 3.47 1.13
C ASN A 276 8.38 3.96 2.05
N ASN A 277 9.44 4.58 1.53
CA ASN A 277 10.50 5.12 2.37
C ASN A 277 10.12 6.45 3.03
N LYS A 278 9.59 7.41 2.24
CA LYS A 278 9.33 8.79 2.71
C LYS A 278 8.13 8.91 3.64
N LEU A 279 7.08 8.11 3.43
CA LEU A 279 5.79 8.29 4.13
C LEU A 279 5.61 7.35 5.32
N THR A 280 6.24 6.17 5.30
CA THR A 280 5.98 5.15 6.34
C THR A 280 6.93 5.26 7.52
N GLY A 281 8.16 5.74 7.30
CA GLY A 281 9.24 5.73 8.28
C GLY A 281 9.63 4.34 8.79
N LYS A 282 9.19 3.26 8.11
CA LYS A 282 9.44 1.87 8.54
C LYS A 282 10.81 1.33 8.10
N PHE A 283 11.45 2.00 7.14
CA PHE A 283 12.78 1.70 6.65
C PHE A 283 13.76 2.81 7.04
N GLU A 284 15.00 2.44 7.35
CA GLU A 284 16.09 3.42 7.48
C GLU A 284 16.63 3.84 6.11
N ASP A 285 16.66 2.90 5.18
CA ASP A 285 17.21 3.03 3.83
C ASP A 285 16.40 2.14 2.86
N TYR A 286 16.36 2.54 1.59
CA TYR A 286 15.81 1.75 0.49
C TYR A 286 16.40 0.34 0.39
N LYS A 287 17.63 0.09 0.88
CA LYS A 287 18.22 -1.26 0.92
C LYS A 287 17.37 -2.29 1.68
N ASP A 288 16.55 -1.84 2.61
CA ASP A 288 15.63 -2.70 3.37
C ASP A 288 14.31 -2.95 2.64
N HIS A 289 14.11 -2.37 1.45
CA HIS A 289 12.88 -2.51 0.69
C HIS A 289 12.71 -3.97 0.19
N PRO A 290 11.57 -4.62 0.44
CA PRO A 290 11.39 -6.07 0.27
C PRO A 290 11.16 -6.55 -1.17
N PHE A 291 11.28 -5.66 -2.17
CA PHE A 291 10.94 -5.95 -3.57
C PHE A 291 11.64 -7.22 -4.11
N SER A 292 12.95 -7.31 -3.94
CA SER A 292 13.72 -8.46 -4.43
C SER A 292 13.40 -9.76 -3.71
N TRP A 293 12.94 -9.67 -2.46
CA TRP A 293 12.46 -10.85 -1.73
C TRP A 293 11.10 -11.30 -2.25
N TRP A 294 10.17 -10.38 -2.49
CA TRP A 294 8.90 -10.69 -3.14
C TRP A 294 9.09 -11.30 -4.54
N GLU A 295 10.04 -10.77 -5.32
CA GLU A 295 10.38 -11.30 -6.64
C GLU A 295 10.87 -12.75 -6.56
N LYS A 296 11.81 -13.04 -5.65
CA LYS A 296 12.33 -14.39 -5.41
C LYS A 296 11.27 -15.36 -4.89
N LYS A 297 10.27 -14.87 -4.13
CA LYS A 297 9.13 -15.65 -3.65
C LYS A 297 8.09 -15.95 -4.73
N GLY A 298 8.21 -15.34 -5.92
CA GLY A 298 7.25 -15.55 -7.01
C GLY A 298 5.97 -14.74 -6.87
N VAL A 299 6.00 -13.64 -6.11
CA VAL A 299 4.88 -12.69 -6.05
C VAL A 299 4.69 -12.04 -7.42
N GLN A 300 3.45 -11.88 -7.85
CA GLN A 300 3.13 -11.06 -9.01
C GLN A 300 3.33 -9.59 -8.65
N LEU A 301 4.29 -8.93 -9.28
CA LEU A 301 4.71 -7.58 -8.89
C LEU A 301 4.27 -6.54 -9.90
N GLY A 302 4.05 -5.32 -9.40
CA GLY A 302 4.01 -4.08 -10.17
C GLY A 302 4.90 -3.02 -9.52
N VAL A 303 5.16 -1.94 -10.25
CA VAL A 303 5.88 -0.77 -9.76
C VAL A 303 5.05 0.47 -10.06
N GLY A 304 5.04 1.44 -9.15
CA GLY A 304 4.38 2.71 -9.36
C GLY A 304 5.08 3.84 -8.62
N THR A 305 4.67 5.08 -8.91
CA THR A 305 5.22 6.28 -8.26
C THR A 305 4.44 6.73 -7.03
N ASP A 306 3.24 6.18 -6.84
CA ASP A 306 2.22 6.67 -5.94
C ASP A 306 1.85 8.14 -6.27
N ASN A 307 2.54 9.11 -5.67
CA ASN A 307 2.35 10.53 -5.93
C ASN A 307 3.60 11.14 -6.60
N HIS A 308 3.66 11.09 -7.93
CA HIS A 308 4.80 11.58 -8.75
C HIS A 308 5.22 13.03 -8.42
N VAL A 309 4.24 13.92 -8.24
CA VAL A 309 4.48 15.35 -8.00
C VAL A 309 4.95 15.61 -6.56
N THR A 310 4.17 15.17 -5.56
CA THR A 310 4.47 15.49 -4.15
C THR A 310 5.72 14.78 -3.63
N LEU A 311 6.01 13.58 -4.15
CA LEU A 311 7.22 12.84 -3.80
C LEU A 311 8.44 13.27 -4.61
N ASN A 312 8.28 14.17 -5.58
CA ASN A 312 9.33 14.62 -6.50
C ASN A 312 10.14 13.44 -7.07
N THR A 313 9.43 12.50 -7.70
CA THR A 313 10.00 11.28 -8.28
C THR A 313 9.48 11.05 -9.70
N ASN A 314 9.87 9.99 -10.39
CA ASN A 314 9.29 9.55 -11.66
C ASN A 314 9.46 8.04 -11.85
N PHE A 315 8.81 7.47 -12.86
CA PHE A 315 8.79 6.02 -13.07
C PHE A 315 10.19 5.41 -13.26
N ILE A 316 11.07 6.10 -14.00
CA ILE A 316 12.46 5.67 -14.18
C ILE A 316 13.22 5.73 -12.84
N HIS A 317 13.00 6.78 -12.06
CA HIS A 317 13.60 6.92 -10.74
C HIS A 317 13.18 5.80 -9.79
N GLU A 318 11.89 5.43 -9.74
CA GLU A 318 11.42 4.28 -8.94
C GLU A 318 12.10 2.97 -9.35
N MET A 319 12.24 2.74 -10.66
CA MET A 319 12.96 1.57 -11.17
C MET A 319 14.44 1.58 -10.77
N LEU A 320 15.10 2.74 -10.82
CA LEU A 320 16.49 2.87 -10.41
C LEU A 320 16.65 2.62 -8.92
N ILE A 321 15.76 3.15 -8.07
CA ILE A 321 15.75 2.84 -6.62
C ILE A 321 15.77 1.32 -6.45
N LEU A 322 14.81 0.60 -7.03
CA LEU A 322 14.71 -0.86 -6.93
C LEU A 322 15.96 -1.60 -7.42
N LEU A 323 16.57 -1.16 -8.51
CA LEU A 323 17.83 -1.73 -8.98
C LEU A 323 18.96 -1.55 -7.98
N TYR A 324 19.04 -0.39 -7.32
CA TYR A 324 20.09 -0.12 -6.35
C TYR A 324 19.83 -0.73 -4.97
N THR A 325 18.58 -1.10 -4.64
CA THR A 325 18.28 -1.80 -3.38
C THR A 325 18.87 -3.22 -3.36
N ASP A 326 18.94 -3.90 -4.52
CA ASP A 326 19.57 -5.22 -4.67
C ASP A 326 20.36 -5.31 -5.99
N ALA A 327 21.38 -4.46 -6.14
CA ALA A 327 22.18 -4.36 -7.38
C ALA A 327 22.89 -5.67 -7.77
N VAL A 328 23.07 -6.59 -6.81
CA VAL A 328 23.71 -7.88 -7.05
C VAL A 328 22.72 -8.88 -7.64
N ASN A 329 21.53 -9.01 -7.05
CA ASN A 329 20.62 -10.08 -7.41
C ASN A 329 19.46 -9.63 -8.33
N LEU A 330 18.96 -8.40 -8.19
CA LEU A 330 17.90 -7.90 -9.05
C LEU A 330 18.46 -7.52 -10.42
N LYS A 331 18.14 -8.31 -11.44
CA LYS A 331 18.59 -8.04 -12.81
C LYS A 331 17.67 -7.02 -13.48
N ILE A 332 18.24 -6.03 -14.18
CA ILE A 332 17.50 -5.04 -14.97
C ILE A 332 16.50 -5.67 -15.94
N THR A 333 16.84 -6.81 -16.56
CA THR A 333 15.91 -7.52 -17.44
C THR A 333 14.66 -7.97 -16.69
N LYS A 334 14.80 -8.43 -15.43
CA LYS A 334 13.66 -8.89 -14.63
C LYS A 334 12.78 -7.71 -14.23
N LEU A 335 13.38 -6.59 -13.81
CA LEU A 335 12.62 -5.39 -13.50
C LEU A 335 11.85 -4.87 -14.72
N LEU A 336 12.48 -4.85 -15.89
CA LEU A 336 11.81 -4.47 -17.15
C LEU A 336 10.66 -5.41 -17.50
N MET A 337 10.80 -6.72 -17.29
CA MET A 337 9.69 -7.67 -17.48
C MET A 337 8.50 -7.32 -16.57
N VAL A 338 8.77 -6.98 -15.30
CA VAL A 338 7.74 -6.56 -14.34
C VAL A 338 7.05 -5.27 -14.77
N THR A 339 7.81 -4.25 -15.17
CA THR A 339 7.25 -2.92 -15.47
C THR A 339 6.61 -2.79 -16.85
N THR A 340 6.98 -3.65 -17.80
CA THR A 340 6.46 -3.60 -19.19
C THR A 340 5.47 -4.72 -19.51
N GLY A 341 5.41 -5.76 -18.68
CA GLY A 341 4.64 -6.98 -18.98
C GLY A 341 5.27 -7.87 -20.06
N GLU A 342 6.41 -7.48 -20.64
CA GLU A 342 7.13 -8.31 -21.61
C GLU A 342 7.70 -9.56 -20.94
N SER A 343 7.37 -10.74 -21.45
CA SER A 343 7.80 -12.03 -20.90
C SER A 343 9.06 -12.60 -21.59
N ARG A 344 9.44 -12.08 -22.76
CA ARG A 344 10.58 -12.56 -23.55
C ARG A 344 11.87 -11.93 -23.08
N ARG A 345 12.46 -12.48 -22.02
CA ARG A 345 13.77 -12.04 -21.49
C ARG A 345 14.89 -11.92 -22.56
N PRO A 346 15.04 -12.84 -23.55
CA PRO A 346 16.05 -12.69 -24.60
C PRO A 346 15.84 -11.44 -25.47
N TYR A 347 14.59 -11.08 -25.74
CA TYR A 347 14.24 -9.89 -26.51
C TYR A 347 14.66 -8.61 -25.77
N ILE A 348 14.31 -8.47 -24.48
CA ILE A 348 14.74 -7.35 -23.65
C ILE A 348 16.27 -7.26 -23.60
N SER A 349 16.95 -8.40 -23.42
CA SER A 349 18.42 -8.46 -23.38
C SER A 349 19.04 -7.99 -24.69
N HIS A 350 18.47 -8.41 -25.83
CA HIS A 350 18.90 -7.97 -27.15
C HIS A 350 18.72 -6.45 -27.34
N LEU A 351 17.59 -5.88 -26.91
CA LEU A 351 17.36 -4.43 -26.97
C LEU A 351 18.39 -3.65 -26.16
N LEU A 352 18.66 -4.07 -24.91
CA LEU A 352 19.68 -3.44 -24.07
C LEU A 352 21.08 -3.49 -24.69
N TRP A 353 21.45 -4.61 -25.31
CA TRP A 353 22.73 -4.75 -26.02
C TRP A 353 22.81 -3.84 -27.24
N THR A 354 21.72 -3.73 -28.01
CA THR A 354 21.66 -2.83 -29.16
C THR A 354 21.78 -1.37 -28.73
N MET A 355 21.12 -0.97 -27.63
CA MET A 355 21.25 0.38 -27.06
C MET A 355 22.68 0.67 -26.61
N ARG A 356 23.30 -0.26 -25.86
CA ARG A 356 24.69 -0.12 -25.41
C ARG A 356 25.67 0.07 -26.58
N LYS A 357 25.52 -0.71 -27.66
CA LYS A 357 26.36 -0.58 -28.86
C LYS A 357 26.20 0.78 -29.54
N LYS A 358 25.00 1.37 -29.52
CA LYS A 358 24.77 2.72 -30.05
C LYS A 358 25.44 3.79 -29.19
N LEU A 359 25.33 3.67 -27.86
CA LEU A 359 25.97 4.61 -26.92
C LEU A 359 27.50 4.58 -26.96
N LEU A 360 28.11 3.43 -27.25
CA LEU A 360 29.58 3.34 -27.41
C LEU A 360 30.09 3.89 -28.75
N LYS A 361 29.19 4.17 -29.70
CA LYS A 361 29.53 4.75 -31.01
C LYS A 361 29.27 6.26 -31.09
N ALA A 362 28.51 6.80 -30.13
CA ALA A 362 28.31 8.23 -29.93
C ALA A 362 29.38 8.74 -28.96
#